data_AF-A0A3B8X567-F1
#
_entry.id   AF-A0A3B8X567-F1
#
_cell.length_a   1.000
_cell.length_b   1.000
_cell.length_c   1.000
_cell.angle_alpha   90.00
_cell.angle_beta   90.00
_cell.angle_gamma   90.00
#
_symmetry.space_group_name_H-M   'P 1'
#
loop_
_entity.id
_entity.type
_entity.pdbx_description
1 polymer ?
#
loop_
_entity_poly.entity_id
_entity_poly.type
_entity_poly.pdbx_seq_one_letter_code
_entity_poly.pdbx_strand_id
1 'polypeptide(L)'
;MYNINPEHAVGLIGGLVALIIALATLRLHPRWRSVPGTVRSAAVLMIVAAGVHLALIPQHLATEPFTSFLFLLNGAAFIGLAVSFTWRWWRLASAALLISTVVGYLVYVAFGLEGPDQVGIATKLIEVTALGLALVPVRAEARRTHRAWRWAGLGVAMPLLVVMTGATVWIVDLARPDARHVHAGALLQSTNAIPTQAQVDAANRLYAETKAAIQPYEDWHQAWAAGYRPGGSATMPSSHWMNQRYVDAGYVMDPHRPQGLVYANTHRGPVLLGAMFQMKGINQFGPDPGGPLTAWHQHENIC
;
A
#
# COMPACT_ATOMS: atom_id res chain seq x y z
N MET A 1 -15.25 7.87 1.48
CA MET A 1 -14.94 7.65 0.05
C MET A 1 -13.45 7.40 -0.06
N TYR A 2 -13.03 6.28 -0.65
CA TYR A 2 -11.60 5.95 -0.81
C TYR A 2 -10.94 7.00 -1.72
N ASN A 3 -10.19 7.94 -1.13
CA ASN A 3 -9.37 8.87 -1.92
C ASN A 3 -8.16 8.10 -2.44
N ILE A 4 -8.15 7.81 -3.74
CA ILE A 4 -6.94 7.37 -4.44
C ILE A 4 -5.97 8.55 -4.35
N ASN A 5 -4.77 8.31 -3.81
CA ASN A 5 -3.72 9.33 -3.80
C ASN A 5 -3.55 9.87 -5.25
N PRO A 6 -3.57 11.19 -5.50
CA PRO A 6 -3.38 11.77 -6.84
C PRO A 6 -2.18 11.18 -7.59
N GLU A 7 -1.14 10.84 -6.84
CA GLU A 7 0.08 10.13 -7.26
C GLU A 7 -0.23 8.77 -7.92
N HIS A 8 -1.15 8.03 -7.33
CA HIS A 8 -1.60 6.71 -7.77
C HIS A 8 -2.67 6.77 -8.87
N ALA A 9 -3.38 7.89 -9.00
CA ALA A 9 -4.42 8.06 -10.01
C ALA A 9 -3.85 8.02 -11.43
N VAL A 10 -2.64 8.54 -11.64
CA VAL A 10 -2.00 8.60 -12.97
C VAL A 10 -1.75 7.21 -13.53
N GLY A 11 -1.21 6.29 -12.72
CA GLY A 11 -1.01 4.89 -13.11
C GLY A 11 -2.33 4.18 -13.43
N LEU A 12 -3.36 4.36 -12.61
CA LEU A 12 -4.69 3.78 -12.83
C LEU A 12 -5.32 4.28 -14.15
N ILE A 13 -5.28 5.59 -14.40
CA ILE A 13 -5.77 6.21 -15.63
C ILE A 13 -4.99 5.68 -16.83
N GLY A 14 -3.66 5.58 -16.72
CA GLY A 14 -2.80 5.00 -17.75
C GLY A 14 -3.22 3.58 -18.13
N GLY A 15 -3.46 2.73 -17.14
CA GLY A 15 -3.96 1.37 -17.35
C GLY A 15 -5.34 1.32 -18.01
N LEU A 16 -6.29 2.16 -17.58
CA LEU A 16 -7.65 2.22 -18.14
C LEU A 16 -7.67 2.72 -19.59
N VAL A 17 -6.91 3.76 -19.90
CA VAL A 17 -6.74 4.27 -21.27
C VAL A 17 -6.11 3.20 -22.15
N ALA A 18 -5.06 2.54 -21.66
CA ALA A 18 -4.40 1.45 -22.37
C ALA A 18 -5.33 0.25 -22.61
N LEU A 19 -6.24 -0.07 -21.68
CA LEU A 19 -7.26 -1.11 -21.89
C LEU A 19 -8.17 -0.77 -23.08
N ILE A 20 -8.67 0.45 -23.16
CA ILE A 20 -9.54 0.90 -24.27
C ILE A 20 -8.77 0.81 -25.59
N ILE A 21 -7.54 1.30 -25.62
CA ILE A 21 -6.66 1.23 -26.80
C ILE A 21 -6.40 -0.22 -27.18
N ALA A 22 -6.08 -1.11 -26.24
CA ALA A 22 -5.82 -2.53 -26.49
C ALA A 22 -7.02 -3.22 -27.12
N LEU A 23 -8.22 -2.98 -26.57
CA LEU A 23 -9.46 -3.58 -27.07
C LEU A 23 -9.81 -3.09 -28.48
N ALA A 24 -9.47 -1.85 -28.82
CA ALA A 24 -9.68 -1.31 -30.16
C ALA A 24 -8.63 -1.83 -31.16
N THR A 25 -7.35 -1.74 -30.81
CA THR A 25 -6.23 -1.92 -31.75
C THR A 25 -5.83 -3.38 -31.96
N LEU A 26 -5.75 -4.20 -30.90
CA LEU A 26 -5.31 -5.59 -31.05
C LEU A 26 -6.30 -6.44 -31.87
N ARG A 27 -7.59 -6.06 -31.88
CA ARG A 27 -8.62 -6.71 -32.70
C ARG A 27 -8.39 -6.52 -34.20
N LEU A 28 -7.63 -5.49 -34.60
CA LEU A 28 -7.27 -5.22 -35.99
C LEU A 28 -6.10 -6.09 -36.46
N HIS A 29 -5.39 -6.76 -35.54
CA HIS A 29 -4.27 -7.61 -35.92
C HIS A 29 -4.76 -8.79 -36.78
N PRO A 30 -4.17 -9.07 -37.96
CA PRO A 30 -4.69 -10.06 -38.92
C PRO A 30 -4.85 -11.47 -38.33
N ARG A 31 -3.98 -11.82 -37.38
CA ARG A 31 -3.96 -13.12 -36.70
C ARG A 31 -4.70 -13.13 -35.35
N TRP A 32 -5.45 -12.09 -35.03
CA TRP A 32 -6.17 -11.99 -33.75
C TRP A 32 -7.13 -13.16 -33.53
N ARG A 33 -7.91 -13.52 -34.55
CA ARG A 33 -8.89 -14.61 -34.46
C ARG A 33 -8.27 -16.01 -34.56
N SER A 34 -7.00 -16.13 -34.95
CA SER A 34 -6.34 -17.44 -35.11
C SER A 34 -5.69 -17.96 -33.83
N VAL A 35 -5.65 -17.16 -32.76
CA VAL A 35 -5.03 -17.55 -31.48
C VAL A 35 -6.08 -17.77 -30.38
N PRO A 36 -5.78 -18.62 -29.38
CA PRO A 36 -6.70 -18.90 -28.27
C PRO A 36 -7.12 -17.65 -27.48
N GLY A 37 -8.26 -17.73 -26.80
CA GLY A 37 -8.73 -16.66 -25.90
C GLY A 37 -7.70 -16.28 -24.84
N THR A 38 -6.95 -17.24 -24.29
CA THR A 38 -5.92 -16.97 -23.27
C THR A 38 -4.77 -16.11 -23.79
N VAL A 39 -4.29 -16.35 -25.02
CA VAL A 39 -3.24 -15.54 -25.65
C VAL A 39 -3.74 -14.12 -25.91
N ARG A 40 -4.98 -13.99 -26.40
CA ARG A 40 -5.63 -12.69 -26.60
C ARG A 40 -5.76 -11.90 -25.31
N SER A 41 -6.26 -12.53 -24.26
CA SER A 41 -6.40 -11.92 -22.94
C SER A 41 -5.04 -11.53 -22.35
N ALA A 42 -4.03 -12.40 -22.44
CA ALA A 42 -2.67 -12.07 -21.99
C ALA A 42 -2.09 -10.86 -22.74
N ALA A 43 -2.24 -10.79 -24.06
CA ALA A 43 -1.78 -9.65 -24.86
C ALA A 43 -2.48 -8.33 -24.45
N VAL A 44 -3.79 -8.36 -24.17
CA VAL A 44 -4.52 -7.19 -23.66
C VAL A 44 -3.96 -6.76 -22.30
N LEU A 45 -3.79 -7.70 -21.36
CA LEU A 45 -3.26 -7.39 -20.03
C LEU A 45 -1.82 -6.86 -20.07
N MET A 46 -0.99 -7.31 -21.04
CA MET A 46 0.33 -6.73 -21.26
C MET A 46 0.25 -5.27 -21.73
N ILE A 47 -0.70 -4.89 -22.60
CA ILE A 47 -0.89 -3.48 -22.95
C ILE A 47 -1.37 -2.67 -21.74
N VAL A 48 -2.26 -3.22 -20.91
CA VAL A 48 -2.69 -2.55 -19.67
C VAL A 48 -1.50 -2.31 -18.75
N ALA A 49 -0.68 -3.34 -18.51
CA ALA A 49 0.55 -3.21 -17.71
C ALA A 49 1.48 -2.16 -18.33
N ALA A 50 1.68 -2.17 -19.65
CA ALA A 50 2.48 -1.16 -20.35
C ALA A 50 1.96 0.27 -20.11
N GLY A 51 0.64 0.45 -20.18
CA GLY A 51 -0.01 1.73 -19.91
C GLY A 51 0.29 2.26 -18.51
N VAL A 52 0.25 1.38 -17.50
CA VAL A 52 0.61 1.75 -16.13
C VAL A 52 2.10 2.12 -16.05
N HIS A 53 3.00 1.25 -16.51
CA HIS A 53 4.45 1.50 -16.48
C HIS A 53 4.82 2.83 -17.15
N LEU A 54 4.29 3.11 -18.34
CA LEU A 54 4.56 4.36 -19.06
C LEU A 54 3.98 5.59 -18.36
N ALA A 55 2.81 5.47 -17.74
CA ALA A 55 2.17 6.57 -17.03
C ALA A 55 2.91 6.97 -15.75
N LEU A 56 3.67 6.06 -15.14
CA LEU A 56 4.46 6.33 -13.93
C LEU A 56 5.80 7.05 -14.19
N ILE A 57 6.26 7.12 -15.45
CA ILE A 57 7.56 7.72 -15.81
C ILE A 57 7.70 9.17 -15.34
N PRO A 58 6.74 10.10 -15.62
CA PRO A 58 6.95 11.51 -15.31
C PRO A 58 7.16 11.79 -13.82
N GLN A 59 6.53 10.99 -12.95
CA GLN A 59 6.63 11.15 -11.50
C GLN A 59 7.99 10.73 -10.96
N HIS A 60 8.61 9.71 -11.55
CA HIS A 60 9.90 9.20 -11.10
C HIS A 60 11.07 9.88 -11.83
N LEU A 61 10.84 10.58 -12.94
CA LEU A 61 11.92 11.05 -13.81
C LEU A 61 12.86 12.05 -13.12
N ALA A 62 12.30 12.90 -12.26
CA ALA A 62 13.06 13.95 -11.58
C ALA A 62 13.86 13.43 -10.38
N THR A 63 13.34 12.44 -9.65
CA THR A 63 13.91 11.95 -8.39
C THR A 63 14.61 10.60 -8.52
N GLU A 64 14.13 9.74 -9.41
CA GLU A 64 14.56 8.36 -9.60
C GLU A 64 14.69 8.01 -11.10
N PRO A 65 15.70 8.57 -11.80
CA PRO A 65 15.84 8.40 -13.24
C PRO A 65 16.06 6.94 -13.65
N PHE A 66 16.69 6.14 -12.79
CA PHE A 66 16.89 4.71 -13.05
C PHE A 66 15.57 3.94 -13.01
N THR A 67 14.73 4.15 -11.98
CA THR A 67 13.39 3.55 -11.88
C THR A 67 12.52 3.95 -13.09
N SER A 68 12.58 5.23 -13.48
CA SER A 68 11.90 5.73 -14.69
C SER A 68 12.33 5.04 -15.97
N PHE A 69 13.63 4.79 -16.10
CA PHE A 69 14.17 4.06 -17.25
C PHE A 69 13.69 2.59 -17.26
N LEU A 70 13.64 1.93 -16.10
CA LEU A 70 13.06 0.58 -15.99
C LEU A 70 11.58 0.55 -16.36
N PHE A 71 10.80 1.56 -15.95
CA PHE A 71 9.41 1.70 -16.36
C PHE A 71 9.26 1.85 -17.88
N LEU A 72 10.11 2.67 -18.52
CA LEU A 72 10.14 2.79 -19.98
C LEU A 72 10.46 1.46 -20.66
N LEU A 73 11.50 0.75 -20.19
CA LEU A 73 11.88 -0.56 -20.72
C LEU A 73 10.75 -1.59 -20.58
N ASN A 74 10.11 -1.66 -19.40
CA ASN A 74 8.98 -2.55 -19.16
C ASN A 74 7.80 -2.21 -20.08
N GLY A 75 7.43 -0.94 -20.16
CA GLY A 75 6.34 -0.47 -21.02
C GLY A 75 6.57 -0.84 -22.49
N ALA A 76 7.76 -0.58 -23.02
CA ALA A 76 8.13 -0.92 -24.38
C ALA A 76 8.15 -2.44 -24.62
N ALA A 77 8.71 -3.21 -23.68
CA ALA A 77 8.79 -4.67 -23.79
C ALA A 77 7.39 -5.31 -23.76
N PHE A 78 6.50 -4.83 -22.90
CA PHE A 78 5.11 -5.28 -22.85
C PHE A 78 4.34 -4.96 -24.13
N ILE A 79 4.49 -3.76 -24.70
CA ILE A 79 3.90 -3.41 -26.00
C ILE A 79 4.44 -4.35 -27.08
N GLY A 80 5.76 -4.51 -27.14
CA GLY A 80 6.42 -5.38 -28.12
C GLY A 80 5.91 -6.81 -28.07
N LEU A 81 5.77 -7.39 -26.88
CA LEU A 81 5.22 -8.73 -26.69
C LEU A 81 3.72 -8.79 -26.99
N ALA A 82 2.94 -7.77 -26.60
CA ALA A 82 1.51 -7.74 -26.85
C ALA A 82 1.15 -7.69 -28.34
N VAL A 83 1.99 -7.11 -29.21
CA VAL A 83 1.78 -7.10 -30.67
C VAL A 83 2.48 -8.25 -31.39
N SER A 84 3.46 -8.92 -30.75
CA SER A 84 4.20 -10.05 -31.30
C SER A 84 3.71 -11.42 -30.80
N PHE A 85 2.44 -11.54 -30.39
CA PHE A 85 1.85 -12.76 -29.83
C PHE A 85 1.85 -14.00 -30.74
N THR A 86 2.25 -13.85 -32.00
CA THR A 86 2.43 -14.97 -32.95
C THR A 86 3.89 -15.39 -33.11
N TRP A 87 4.82 -14.73 -32.43
CA TRP A 87 6.23 -15.07 -32.43
C TRP A 87 6.48 -16.39 -31.69
N ARG A 88 7.34 -17.25 -32.24
CA ARG A 88 7.60 -18.60 -31.70
C ARG A 88 8.13 -18.62 -30.27
N TRP A 89 8.83 -17.55 -29.86
CA TRP A 89 9.38 -17.40 -28.51
C TRP A 89 8.48 -16.58 -27.59
N TRP A 90 7.31 -16.14 -28.05
CA TRP A 90 6.45 -15.21 -27.33
C TRP A 90 6.13 -15.69 -25.91
N ARG A 91 5.78 -16.97 -25.72
CA ARG A 91 5.47 -17.50 -24.39
C ARG A 91 6.66 -17.44 -23.44
N LEU A 92 7.84 -17.81 -23.92
CA LEU A 92 9.06 -17.81 -23.12
C LEU A 92 9.46 -16.38 -22.75
N ALA A 93 9.47 -15.48 -23.74
CA ALA A 93 9.81 -14.08 -23.53
C ALA A 93 8.79 -13.38 -22.61
N SER A 94 7.50 -13.65 -22.79
CA SER A 94 6.42 -13.16 -21.91
C SER A 94 6.55 -13.66 -20.49
N ALA A 95 6.79 -14.96 -20.31
CA ALA A 95 6.98 -15.52 -18.98
C ALA A 95 8.23 -14.93 -18.29
N ALA A 96 9.34 -14.81 -19.02
CA ALA A 96 10.56 -14.22 -18.49
C ALA A 96 10.35 -12.76 -18.05
N LEU A 97 9.71 -11.93 -18.90
CA LEU A 97 9.42 -10.54 -18.56
C LEU A 97 8.50 -10.43 -17.34
N LEU A 98 7.37 -11.13 -17.34
CA LEU A 98 6.38 -11.08 -16.26
C LEU A 98 6.93 -11.59 -14.92
N ILE A 99 7.77 -12.63 -14.95
CA ILE A 99 8.47 -13.10 -13.74
C ILE A 99 9.47 -12.04 -13.29
N SER A 100 10.23 -11.45 -14.22
CA SER A 100 11.23 -10.43 -13.88
C SER A 100 10.59 -9.16 -13.28
N THR A 101 9.41 -8.76 -13.73
CA THR A 101 8.72 -7.57 -13.21
C THR A 101 8.11 -7.81 -11.83
N VAL A 102 7.63 -9.02 -11.55
CA VAL A 102 7.18 -9.41 -10.21
C VAL A 102 8.37 -9.51 -9.26
N VAL A 103 9.43 -10.21 -9.64
CA VAL A 103 10.64 -10.33 -8.82
C VAL A 103 11.29 -8.97 -8.58
N GLY A 104 11.40 -8.13 -9.61
CA GLY A 104 11.96 -6.78 -9.51
C GLY A 104 11.20 -5.91 -8.51
N TYR A 105 9.85 -5.97 -8.53
CA TYR A 105 9.03 -5.27 -7.55
C TYR A 105 9.25 -5.79 -6.13
N LEU A 106 9.27 -7.11 -5.93
CA LEU A 106 9.53 -7.70 -4.61
C LEU A 106 10.91 -7.30 -4.07
N VAL A 107 11.92 -7.22 -4.93
CA VAL A 107 13.26 -6.73 -4.59
C VAL A 107 13.21 -5.26 -4.18
N TYR A 108 12.57 -4.40 -4.98
CA TYR A 108 12.41 -2.97 -4.66
C TYR A 108 11.78 -2.75 -3.28
N VAL A 109 10.69 -3.48 -3.00
CA VAL A 109 10.01 -3.43 -1.70
C VAL A 109 10.89 -3.97 -0.57
N ALA A 110 11.56 -5.11 -0.76
CA ALA A 110 12.41 -5.71 0.27
C ALA A 110 13.60 -4.81 0.66
N PHE A 111 14.21 -4.14 -0.32
CA PHE A 111 15.30 -3.19 -0.08
C PHE A 111 14.80 -1.80 0.37
N GLY A 112 13.49 -1.55 0.38
CA GLY A 112 12.91 -0.27 0.77
C GLY A 112 13.19 0.86 -0.23
N LEU A 113 13.40 0.50 -1.50
CA LEU A 113 13.52 1.47 -2.60
C LEU A 113 12.14 2.02 -2.99
N GLU A 114 11.08 1.25 -2.74
CA GLU A 114 9.68 1.64 -2.96
C GLU A 114 8.80 0.98 -1.88
N GLY A 115 7.73 1.66 -1.46
CA GLY A 115 6.74 1.10 -0.54
C GLY A 115 5.66 0.32 -1.28
N PRO A 116 5.04 -0.71 -0.67
CA PRO A 116 3.91 -1.40 -1.30
C PRO A 116 2.72 -0.45 -1.40
N ASP A 117 2.36 -0.07 -2.63
CA ASP A 117 1.25 0.83 -2.93
C ASP A 117 0.13 0.13 -3.72
N GLN A 118 -1.05 0.77 -3.78
CA GLN A 118 -2.24 0.21 -4.42
C GLN A 118 -2.04 -0.06 -5.92
N VAL A 119 -1.31 0.81 -6.63
CA VAL A 119 -1.07 0.70 -8.07
C VAL A 119 -0.03 -0.36 -8.33
N GLY A 120 1.06 -0.41 -7.56
CA GLY A 120 2.07 -1.46 -7.63
C GLY A 120 1.45 -2.85 -7.49
N ILE A 121 0.62 -3.06 -6.45
CA ILE A 121 -0.05 -4.34 -6.20
C ILE A 121 -1.06 -4.68 -7.31
N ALA A 122 -1.90 -3.72 -7.71
CA ALA A 122 -2.86 -3.94 -8.80
C ALA A 122 -2.15 -4.31 -10.11
N THR A 123 -1.03 -3.66 -10.40
CA THR A 123 -0.20 -3.94 -11.58
C THR A 123 0.40 -5.34 -11.49
N LYS A 124 0.93 -5.75 -10.33
CA LYS A 124 1.44 -7.11 -10.16
C LYS A 124 0.33 -8.15 -10.31
N LEU A 125 -0.89 -7.89 -9.82
CA LEU A 125 -2.01 -8.81 -10.03
C LEU A 125 -2.36 -8.98 -11.52
N ILE A 126 -2.33 -7.88 -12.29
CA ILE A 126 -2.49 -7.91 -13.74
C ILE A 126 -1.38 -8.74 -14.40
N GLU A 127 -0.13 -8.53 -14.02
CA GLU A 127 1.02 -9.27 -14.55
C GLU A 127 0.98 -10.77 -14.20
N VAL A 128 0.66 -11.12 -12.96
CA VAL A 128 0.48 -12.52 -12.54
C VAL A 128 -0.66 -13.19 -13.31
N THR A 129 -1.76 -12.47 -13.53
CA THR A 129 -2.88 -12.97 -14.34
C THR A 129 -2.47 -13.17 -15.80
N ALA A 130 -1.74 -12.21 -16.37
CA ALA A 130 -1.19 -12.33 -17.72
C ALA A 130 -0.23 -13.52 -17.85
N LEU A 131 0.59 -13.77 -16.82
CA LEU A 131 1.53 -14.90 -16.76
C LEU A 131 0.77 -16.22 -16.76
N GLY A 132 -0.24 -16.35 -15.90
CA GLY A 132 -1.09 -17.54 -15.84
C GLY A 132 -1.72 -17.83 -17.21
N LEU A 133 -2.30 -16.81 -17.85
CA LEU A 133 -2.91 -16.93 -19.18
C LEU A 133 -1.90 -17.27 -20.28
N ALA A 134 -0.72 -16.67 -20.26
CA ALA A 134 0.36 -16.93 -21.21
C ALA A 134 0.98 -18.32 -21.06
N LEU A 135 0.87 -18.94 -19.88
CA LEU A 135 1.36 -20.30 -19.61
C LEU A 135 0.30 -21.39 -19.82
N VAL A 136 -0.97 -21.05 -20.05
CA VAL A 136 -2.02 -22.04 -20.34
C VAL A 136 -1.62 -22.86 -21.57
N PRO A 137 -1.45 -24.19 -21.44
CA PRO A 137 -1.04 -25.06 -22.55
C PRO A 137 -2.19 -25.25 -23.54
N VAL A 138 -1.92 -25.07 -24.83
CA VAL A 138 -2.91 -25.23 -25.90
C VAL A 138 -2.89 -26.68 -26.41
N ARG A 139 -4.03 -27.19 -26.90
CA ARG A 139 -4.21 -28.59 -27.29
C ARG A 139 -3.14 -29.12 -28.26
N ALA A 140 -2.55 -28.25 -29.08
CA ALA A 140 -1.52 -28.61 -30.06
C ALA A 140 -0.08 -28.58 -29.52
N GLU A 141 0.17 -28.07 -28.31
CA GLU A 141 1.54 -27.79 -27.80
C GLU A 141 2.10 -28.86 -26.84
N ALA A 142 1.26 -29.71 -26.23
CA ALA A 142 1.70 -30.59 -25.15
C ALA A 142 1.11 -32.00 -25.24
N ARG A 143 1.97 -33.02 -25.05
CA ARG A 143 1.53 -34.40 -24.81
C ARG A 143 0.64 -34.46 -23.56
N ARG A 144 -0.33 -35.38 -23.55
CA ARG A 144 -1.41 -35.48 -22.54
C ARG A 144 -0.88 -35.53 -21.09
N THR A 145 0.25 -36.20 -20.86
CA THR A 145 0.91 -36.33 -19.54
C THR A 145 1.57 -35.03 -19.07
N HIS A 146 2.30 -34.34 -19.94
CA HIS A 146 2.89 -33.02 -19.63
C HIS A 146 1.83 -31.95 -19.39
N ARG A 147 0.66 -32.08 -20.03
CA ARG A 147 -0.47 -31.16 -19.84
C ARG A 147 -0.98 -31.22 -18.39
N ALA A 148 -1.19 -32.40 -17.81
CA ALA A 148 -1.70 -32.54 -16.44
C ALA A 148 -0.75 -31.92 -15.40
N TRP A 149 0.55 -32.19 -15.50
CA TRP A 149 1.57 -31.59 -14.62
C TRP A 149 1.67 -30.07 -14.76
N ARG A 150 1.54 -29.53 -15.99
CA ARG A 150 1.51 -28.07 -16.20
C ARG A 150 0.28 -27.42 -15.56
N TRP A 151 -0.88 -28.05 -15.64
CA TRP A 151 -2.08 -27.55 -14.96
C TRP A 151 -1.95 -27.63 -13.44
N ALA A 152 -1.39 -28.71 -12.90
CA ALA A 152 -1.12 -28.81 -11.47
C ALA A 152 -0.11 -27.75 -10.99
N GLY A 153 0.96 -27.55 -11.74
CA GLY A 153 1.95 -26.49 -11.47
C GLY A 153 1.35 -25.09 -11.51
N LEU A 154 0.51 -24.78 -12.50
CA LEU A 154 -0.20 -23.50 -12.56
C LEU A 154 -1.20 -23.34 -11.41
N GLY A 155 -1.91 -24.42 -11.05
CA GLY A 155 -2.89 -24.44 -9.96
C GLY A 155 -2.28 -24.20 -8.58
N VAL A 156 -0.97 -24.43 -8.41
CA VAL A 156 -0.24 -24.16 -7.16
C VAL A 156 0.56 -22.85 -7.25
N ALA A 157 1.30 -22.66 -8.33
CA ALA A 157 2.21 -21.53 -8.47
C ALA A 157 1.48 -20.19 -8.61
N MET A 158 0.34 -20.14 -9.32
CA MET A 158 -0.39 -18.88 -9.50
C MET A 158 -1.02 -18.38 -8.18
N PRO A 159 -1.76 -19.21 -7.41
CA PRO A 159 -2.25 -18.77 -6.11
C PRO A 159 -1.13 -18.39 -5.14
N LEU A 160 -0.03 -19.14 -5.11
CA LEU A 160 1.11 -18.83 -4.26
C LEU A 160 1.75 -17.48 -4.63
N LEU A 161 1.89 -17.19 -5.92
CA LEU A 161 2.40 -15.91 -6.39
C LEU A 161 1.47 -14.76 -6.01
N VAL A 162 0.15 -14.92 -6.15
CA VAL A 162 -0.85 -13.93 -5.72
C VAL A 162 -0.76 -13.67 -4.21
N VAL A 163 -0.69 -14.74 -3.40
CA VAL A 163 -0.56 -14.62 -1.94
C VAL A 163 0.74 -13.92 -1.56
N MET A 164 1.87 -14.30 -2.17
CA MET A 164 3.16 -13.67 -1.90
C MET A 164 3.17 -12.19 -2.26
N THR A 165 2.58 -11.82 -3.40
CA THR A 165 2.46 -10.41 -3.82
C THR A 165 1.51 -9.61 -2.94
N GLY A 166 0.40 -10.18 -2.45
CA GLY A 166 -0.49 -9.50 -1.53
C GLY A 166 0.05 -9.41 -0.09
N ALA A 167 0.82 -10.42 0.32
CA ALA A 167 1.40 -10.50 1.66
C ALA A 167 2.49 -9.45 1.91
N THR A 168 3.11 -8.88 0.87
CA THR A 168 4.14 -7.84 1.05
C THR A 168 3.61 -6.60 1.77
N VAL A 169 2.33 -6.24 1.58
CA VAL A 169 1.67 -5.15 2.33
C VAL A 169 1.79 -5.41 3.83
N TRP A 170 1.37 -6.60 4.25
CA TRP A 170 1.36 -6.98 5.66
C TRP A 170 2.78 -7.14 6.21
N ILE A 171 3.70 -7.74 5.43
CA ILE A 171 5.09 -7.93 5.86
C ILE A 171 5.77 -6.59 6.11
N VAL A 172 5.57 -5.60 5.22
CA VAL A 172 6.18 -4.27 5.38
C VAL A 172 5.58 -3.54 6.58
N ASP A 173 4.25 -3.51 6.72
CA ASP A 173 3.57 -2.88 7.86
C ASP A 173 3.98 -3.51 9.21
N LEU A 174 4.23 -4.82 9.24
CA LEU A 174 4.69 -5.53 10.44
C LEU A 174 6.19 -5.35 10.71
N ALA A 175 7.03 -5.27 9.68
CA ALA A 175 8.48 -5.20 9.81
C ALA A 175 9.02 -3.78 9.97
N ARG A 176 8.29 -2.76 9.49
CA ARG A 176 8.65 -1.34 9.56
C ARG A 176 7.43 -0.54 10.01
N PRO A 177 7.23 -0.36 11.33
CA PRO A 177 6.15 0.48 11.82
C PRO A 177 6.29 1.88 11.20
N ASP A 178 5.24 2.35 10.54
CA ASP A 178 5.18 3.67 9.90
C ASP A 178 5.59 4.75 10.93
N ALA A 179 6.41 5.72 10.51
CA ALA A 179 6.77 6.89 11.33
C ALA A 179 5.54 7.71 11.76
N ARG A 180 4.42 7.59 11.04
CA ARG A 180 3.11 8.16 11.36
C ARG A 180 2.27 7.26 12.27
N HIS A 181 2.80 6.12 12.72
CA HIS A 181 2.12 5.12 13.57
C HIS A 181 0.78 4.64 13.01
N VAL A 182 0.74 4.38 11.71
CA VAL A 182 -0.45 3.91 10.99
C VAL A 182 -0.32 2.41 10.73
N HIS A 183 -1.43 1.69 10.85
CA HIS A 183 -1.49 0.26 10.55
C HIS A 183 -2.45 0.00 9.38
N ALA A 184 -2.29 -1.15 8.72
CA ALA A 184 -3.19 -1.64 7.68
C ALA A 184 -4.67 -1.46 8.07
N GLY A 185 -5.42 -0.70 7.27
CA GLY A 185 -6.85 -0.47 7.46
C GLY A 185 -7.23 0.81 8.22
N ALA A 186 -6.26 1.57 8.72
CA ALA A 186 -6.54 2.91 9.24
C ALA A 186 -6.71 3.92 8.09
N LEU A 187 -7.74 4.76 8.17
CA LEU A 187 -7.88 5.90 7.26
C LEU A 187 -7.11 7.10 7.82
N LEU A 188 -6.18 7.61 7.01
CA LEU A 188 -5.36 8.78 7.31
C LEU A 188 -6.02 10.07 6.83
N GLN A 189 -5.86 11.13 7.61
CA GLN A 189 -6.10 12.49 7.13
C GLN A 189 -5.10 12.82 6.04
N SER A 190 -5.58 13.41 4.95
CA SER A 190 -4.71 13.95 3.90
C SER A 190 -4.03 15.23 4.41
N THR A 191 -2.71 15.25 4.34
CA THR A 191 -1.86 16.41 4.65
C THR A 191 -0.89 16.67 3.50
N ASN A 192 -0.18 17.80 3.52
CA ASN A 192 0.99 17.99 2.66
C ASN A 192 2.07 16.92 2.91
N ALA A 193 2.87 16.61 1.89
CA ALA A 193 3.91 15.57 1.97
C ALA A 193 5.10 16.00 2.87
N ILE A 194 5.51 17.26 2.76
CA ILE A 194 6.65 17.84 3.49
C ILE A 194 6.12 18.95 4.41
N PRO A 195 6.41 18.94 5.72
CA PRO A 195 5.95 19.98 6.63
C PRO A 195 6.62 21.32 6.30
N THR A 196 5.85 22.40 6.38
CA THR A 196 6.37 23.77 6.34
C THR A 196 7.08 24.11 7.65
N GLN A 197 7.96 25.12 7.65
CA GLN A 197 8.63 25.54 8.89
C GLN A 197 7.62 25.94 9.99
N ALA A 198 6.56 26.66 9.62
CA ALA A 198 5.50 27.03 10.57
C ALA A 198 4.79 25.80 11.18
N GLN A 199 4.61 24.73 10.40
CA GLN A 199 4.07 23.47 10.88
C GLN A 199 5.05 22.76 11.82
N VAL A 200 6.36 22.75 11.51
CA VAL A 200 7.39 22.22 12.41
C VAL A 200 7.37 22.95 13.75
N ASP A 201 7.32 24.29 13.72
CA ASP A 201 7.30 25.12 14.92
C ASP A 201 6.02 24.90 15.74
N ALA A 202 4.86 24.75 15.07
CA ALA A 202 3.60 24.44 15.73
C ALA A 202 3.59 23.03 16.35
N ALA A 203 4.13 22.03 15.65
CA ALA A 203 4.28 20.67 16.20
C ALA A 203 5.19 20.64 17.43
N ASN A 204 6.31 21.37 17.39
CA ASN A 204 7.23 21.48 18.52
C ASN A 204 6.58 22.15 19.74
N ARG A 205 5.77 23.20 19.53
CA ARG A 205 4.99 23.84 20.61
C ARG A 205 3.98 22.87 21.21
N LEU A 206 3.19 22.20 20.37
CA LEU A 206 2.22 21.19 20.81
C LEU A 206 2.90 20.09 21.64
N TYR A 207 4.04 19.58 21.18
CA TYR A 207 4.84 18.58 21.89
C TYR A 207 5.31 19.10 23.26
N ALA A 208 5.92 20.29 23.30
CA ALA A 208 6.46 20.86 24.54
C ALA A 208 5.36 21.13 25.58
N GLU A 209 4.23 21.71 25.15
CA GLU A 209 3.08 21.99 26.01
C GLU A 209 2.47 20.69 26.54
N THR A 210 2.28 19.70 25.67
CA THR A 210 1.71 18.39 26.06
C THR A 210 2.64 17.68 27.04
N LYS A 211 3.94 17.63 26.75
CA LYS A 211 4.94 17.01 27.62
C LYS A 211 4.95 17.64 29.01
N ALA A 212 4.92 18.98 29.08
CA ALA A 212 4.87 19.68 30.36
C ALA A 212 3.56 19.38 31.11
N ALA A 213 2.43 19.38 30.40
CA ALA A 213 1.11 19.15 31.00
C ALA A 213 0.92 17.73 31.55
N ILE A 214 1.54 16.72 30.94
CA ILE A 214 1.41 15.32 31.37
C ILE A 214 2.51 14.86 32.34
N GLN A 215 3.52 15.70 32.62
CA GLN A 215 4.64 15.37 33.51
C GLN A 215 4.20 14.85 34.90
N PRO A 216 3.15 15.38 35.55
CA PRO A 216 2.67 14.83 36.82
C PRO A 216 2.17 13.37 36.71
N TYR A 217 1.75 12.94 35.53
CA TYR A 217 1.24 11.60 35.27
C TYR A 217 2.34 10.56 35.01
N GLU A 218 3.62 10.96 35.05
CA GLU A 218 4.73 10.00 35.20
C GLU A 218 4.51 9.11 36.44
N ASP A 219 3.91 9.67 37.49
CA ASP A 219 3.28 8.92 38.56
C ASP A 219 1.85 8.53 38.17
N TRP A 220 1.66 7.25 37.85
CA TRP A 220 0.35 6.72 37.44
C TRP A 220 -0.73 6.85 38.52
N HIS A 221 -0.37 6.99 39.80
CA HIS A 221 -1.35 7.26 40.86
C HIS A 221 -2.01 8.63 40.68
N GLN A 222 -1.25 9.63 40.20
CA GLN A 222 -1.80 10.95 39.86
C GLN A 222 -2.72 10.88 38.65
N ALA A 223 -2.37 10.09 37.64
CA ALA A 223 -3.26 9.83 36.51
C ALA A 223 -4.57 9.19 36.96
N TRP A 224 -4.49 8.19 37.85
CA TRP A 224 -5.67 7.55 38.43
C TRP A 224 -6.53 8.54 39.22
N ALA A 225 -5.92 9.39 40.04
CA ALA A 225 -6.62 10.42 40.80
C ALA A 225 -7.29 11.47 39.88
N ALA A 226 -6.66 11.80 38.75
CA ALA A 226 -7.21 12.69 37.72
C ALA A 226 -8.33 12.06 36.87
N GLY A 227 -8.61 10.76 37.06
CA GLY A 227 -9.71 10.05 36.40
C GLY A 227 -9.33 9.23 35.18
N TYR A 228 -8.04 9.08 34.87
CA TYR A 228 -7.60 8.17 33.81
C TYR A 228 -7.74 6.72 34.25
N ARG A 229 -8.26 5.85 33.37
CA ARG A 229 -8.43 4.41 33.64
C ARG A 229 -7.86 3.59 32.48
N PRO A 230 -7.13 2.48 32.74
CA PRO A 230 -6.60 1.64 31.70
C PRO A 230 -7.73 1.04 30.85
N GLY A 231 -7.60 1.14 29.54
CA GLY A 231 -8.41 0.42 28.55
C GLY A 231 -7.64 -0.77 27.97
N GLY A 232 -8.38 -1.82 27.60
CA GLY A 232 -7.82 -3.01 26.97
C GLY A 232 -7.10 -3.97 27.93
N SER A 233 -6.37 -4.93 27.36
CA SER A 233 -5.65 -5.95 28.15
C SER A 233 -4.30 -5.45 28.65
N ALA A 234 -4.00 -5.70 29.93
CA ALA A 234 -2.69 -5.45 30.53
C ALA A 234 -1.56 -6.36 29.98
N THR A 235 -1.91 -7.38 29.17
CA THR A 235 -0.94 -8.27 28.52
C THR A 235 -0.31 -7.67 27.26
N MET A 236 -0.81 -6.53 26.79
CA MET A 236 -0.24 -5.81 25.66
C MET A 236 1.04 -5.06 26.08
N PRO A 237 2.01 -4.80 25.17
CA PRO A 237 3.22 -4.05 25.50
C PRO A 237 2.96 -2.62 26.00
N SER A 238 1.86 -2.01 25.55
CA SER A 238 1.38 -0.70 26.00
C SER A 238 -0.14 -0.71 26.21
N SER A 239 -0.62 0.22 27.04
CA SER A 239 -2.05 0.43 27.29
C SER A 239 -2.41 1.91 27.19
N HIS A 240 -3.60 2.19 26.66
CA HIS A 240 -4.19 3.52 26.67
C HIS A 240 -5.04 3.69 27.92
N TRP A 241 -4.73 4.71 28.71
CA TRP A 241 -5.48 5.08 29.89
C TRP A 241 -6.37 6.26 29.54
N MET A 242 -7.68 6.03 29.52
CA MET A 242 -8.67 7.00 29.02
C MET A 242 -9.29 7.80 30.15
N ASN A 243 -9.53 9.09 29.91
CA ASN A 243 -10.35 9.95 30.76
C ASN A 243 -11.69 10.21 30.08
N GLN A 244 -12.71 9.45 30.47
CA GLN A 244 -14.03 9.52 29.82
C GLN A 244 -14.67 10.92 29.91
N ARG A 245 -14.40 11.66 30.98
CA ARG A 245 -14.89 13.05 31.11
C ARG A 245 -14.35 13.96 30.00
N TYR A 246 -13.08 13.79 29.61
CA TYR A 246 -12.47 14.58 28.54
C TYR A 246 -12.90 14.12 27.14
N VAL A 247 -13.19 12.82 26.99
CA VAL A 247 -13.83 12.27 25.78
C VAL A 247 -15.22 12.86 25.60
N ASP A 248 -16.06 12.82 26.63
CA ASP A 248 -17.45 13.29 26.57
C ASP A 248 -17.54 14.80 26.34
N ALA A 249 -16.65 15.56 27.00
CA ALA A 249 -16.50 17.00 26.84
C ALA A 249 -16.03 17.40 25.44
N GLY A 250 -15.39 16.49 24.70
CA GLY A 250 -14.99 16.71 23.31
C GLY A 250 -13.90 17.78 23.14
N TYR A 251 -12.94 17.86 24.08
CA TYR A 251 -11.77 18.72 23.88
C TYR A 251 -11.01 18.29 22.62
N VAL A 252 -10.59 19.24 21.80
CA VAL A 252 -9.89 18.94 20.55
C VAL A 252 -8.45 19.40 20.69
N MET A 253 -7.52 18.44 20.74
CA MET A 253 -6.08 18.69 20.79
C MET A 253 -5.67 19.71 21.88
N ASP A 254 -6.29 19.61 23.08
CA ASP A 254 -5.96 20.44 24.24
C ASP A 254 -4.84 19.78 25.06
N PRO A 255 -3.60 20.32 25.07
CA PRO A 255 -2.47 19.71 25.78
C PRO A 255 -2.70 19.45 27.26
N HIS A 256 -3.57 20.23 27.91
CA HIS A 256 -3.86 20.10 29.34
C HIS A 256 -4.97 19.09 29.65
N ARG A 257 -5.70 18.63 28.63
CA ARG A 257 -6.83 17.72 28.76
C ARG A 257 -6.83 16.62 27.69
N PRO A 258 -5.74 15.84 27.56
CA PRO A 258 -5.70 14.75 26.60
C PRO A 258 -6.72 13.68 26.97
N GLN A 259 -7.42 13.12 25.98
CA GLN A 259 -8.40 12.06 26.21
C GLN A 259 -7.75 10.77 26.71
N GLY A 260 -6.51 10.50 26.30
CA GLY A 260 -5.77 9.32 26.70
C GLY A 260 -4.33 9.63 27.10
N LEU A 261 -3.79 8.81 27.99
CA LEU A 261 -2.37 8.69 28.27
C LEU A 261 -1.89 7.32 27.81
N VAL A 262 -0.71 7.25 27.23
CA VAL A 262 -0.13 6.00 26.75
C VAL A 262 0.93 5.54 27.73
N TYR A 263 0.79 4.34 28.29
CA TYR A 263 1.77 3.74 29.19
C TYR A 263 2.37 2.48 28.58
N ALA A 264 3.70 2.29 28.70
CA ALA A 264 4.33 1.00 28.52
C ALA A 264 4.02 0.12 29.73
N ASN A 265 3.59 -1.12 29.50
CA ASN A 265 3.37 -2.09 30.55
C ASN A 265 4.70 -2.78 30.86
N THR A 266 5.30 -2.52 32.03
CA THR A 266 6.57 -3.13 32.45
C THR A 266 6.39 -3.96 33.71
N HIS A 267 7.34 -4.85 34.00
CA HIS A 267 7.35 -5.62 35.24
C HIS A 267 7.42 -4.76 36.52
N ARG A 268 7.86 -3.49 36.40
CA ARG A 268 7.97 -2.55 37.53
C ARG A 268 6.76 -1.61 37.64
N GLY A 269 5.77 -1.77 36.76
CA GLY A 269 4.60 -0.89 36.67
C GLY A 269 4.52 -0.12 35.34
N PRO A 270 3.45 0.66 35.16
CA PRO A 270 3.24 1.44 33.94
C PRO A 270 4.24 2.60 33.84
N VAL A 271 4.84 2.81 32.66
CA VAL A 271 5.76 3.93 32.37
C VAL A 271 5.13 4.84 31.33
N LEU A 272 4.96 6.13 31.63
CA LEU A 272 4.33 7.08 30.73
C LEU A 272 5.16 7.27 29.46
N LEU A 273 4.54 7.06 28.30
CA LEU A 273 5.14 7.25 26.98
C LEU A 273 4.67 8.54 26.30
N GLY A 274 3.42 8.95 26.56
CA GLY A 274 2.86 10.13 25.91
C GLY A 274 1.37 10.31 26.14
N ALA A 275 0.76 11.15 25.31
CA ALA A 275 -0.65 11.47 25.33
C ALA A 275 -1.33 11.12 24.00
N MET A 276 -2.63 10.89 24.05
CA MET A 276 -3.50 10.63 22.92
C MET A 276 -4.63 11.66 22.91
N PHE A 277 -4.82 12.28 21.74
CA PHE A 277 -5.98 13.14 21.47
C PHE A 277 -6.97 12.37 20.60
N GLN A 278 -8.25 12.49 20.91
CA GLN A 278 -9.31 11.75 20.24
C GLN A 278 -10.46 12.70 19.85
N MET A 279 -10.92 12.58 18.61
CA MET A 279 -12.12 13.25 18.13
C MET A 279 -13.39 12.51 18.60
N LYS A 280 -14.45 13.26 18.88
CA LYS A 280 -15.71 12.69 19.39
C LYS A 280 -16.46 11.84 18.37
N GLY A 281 -16.36 12.19 17.07
CA GLY A 281 -17.06 11.51 15.99
C GLY A 281 -16.10 10.78 15.04
N ILE A 282 -16.55 9.63 14.53
CA ILE A 282 -15.92 8.95 13.39
C ILE A 282 -16.05 9.88 12.16
N ASN A 283 -15.07 9.82 11.25
CA ASN A 283 -14.97 10.67 10.04
C ASN A 283 -14.83 12.18 10.34
N GLN A 284 -14.43 12.55 11.55
CA GLN A 284 -14.07 13.93 11.89
C GLN A 284 -12.58 13.95 12.21
N PHE A 285 -11.78 14.46 11.28
CA PHE A 285 -10.38 14.76 11.57
C PHE A 285 -10.28 16.05 12.37
N GLY A 286 -9.36 16.08 13.33
CA GLY A 286 -9.07 17.28 14.09
C GLY A 286 -8.15 18.24 13.33
N PRO A 287 -7.77 19.37 13.96
CA PRO A 287 -6.81 20.30 13.39
C PRO A 287 -5.43 19.64 13.26
N ASP A 288 -4.70 19.95 12.18
CA ASP A 288 -3.37 19.44 11.86
C ASP A 288 -2.31 20.55 11.91
N PRO A 289 -2.06 21.18 13.07
CA PRO A 289 -1.16 22.33 13.15
C PRO A 289 0.28 22.01 12.69
N GLY A 290 0.70 20.75 12.77
CA GLY A 290 1.98 20.25 12.28
C GLY A 290 1.94 19.62 10.89
N GLY A 291 0.81 19.69 10.18
CA GLY A 291 0.60 19.00 8.90
C GLY A 291 0.94 17.51 9.02
N PRO A 292 1.86 16.96 8.20
CA PRO A 292 2.21 15.54 8.24
C PRO A 292 2.82 15.06 9.58
N LEU A 293 3.24 15.97 10.48
CA LEU A 293 3.79 15.62 11.80
C LEU A 293 2.71 15.38 12.87
N THR A 294 1.49 15.87 12.65
CA THR A 294 0.36 15.76 13.58
C THR A 294 -0.87 15.21 12.88
N ALA A 295 -0.67 14.35 11.87
CA ALA A 295 -1.73 13.81 11.04
C ALA A 295 -2.66 12.92 11.86
N TRP A 296 -3.97 13.13 11.71
CA TRP A 296 -4.97 12.28 12.35
C TRP A 296 -5.17 11.00 11.54
N HIS A 297 -5.58 9.94 12.23
CA HIS A 297 -6.02 8.71 11.59
C HIS A 297 -7.23 8.15 12.35
N GLN A 298 -8.04 7.33 11.68
CA GLN A 298 -9.16 6.62 12.27
C GLN A 298 -9.05 5.12 12.02
N HIS A 299 -9.57 4.35 12.95
CA HIS A 299 -9.63 2.89 12.89
C HIS A 299 -11.08 2.51 12.62
N GLU A 300 -11.39 1.94 11.45
CA GLU A 300 -12.79 1.64 11.08
C GLU A 300 -13.35 0.38 11.76
N ASN A 301 -12.50 -0.44 12.41
CA ASN A 301 -12.84 -1.78 12.90
C ASN A 301 -12.53 -2.02 14.39
N ILE A 302 -12.27 -0.99 15.19
CA ILE A 302 -11.82 -1.14 16.60
C ILE A 302 -12.65 -0.26 17.57
N CYS A 303 -13.88 0.10 17.19
CA CYS A 303 -14.80 0.83 18.06
C CYS A 303 -15.68 -0.13 18.87
#